data_AF-A0A956LA25-F1
#
_entry.id   AF-A0A956LA25-F1
#
_cell.length_a   1.000
_cell.length_b   1.000
_cell.length_c   1.000
_cell.angle_alpha   90.00
_cell.angle_beta   90.00
_cell.angle_gamma   90.00
#
_symmetry.space_group_name_H-M   'P 1'
#
loop_
_entity.id
_entity.type
_entity.pdbx_description
1 polymer ?
#
loop_
_entity_poly.entity_id
_entity_poly.type
_entity_poly.pdbx_seq_one_letter_code
_entity_poly.pdbx_strand_id
1 'polypeptide(L)'
;MPADRPEDPERCAQVVLLVGPSGCGKTYLAHSLDLPVLALDNFYRGADDPAIPRNAEDRPDWEHPGSWNAEAAVAALDRLCCDDSVTVPDYSLSESRAVGTVELHREGSPVVIAEG
;
A
#
# COMPACT_ATOMS: atom_id res chain seq x y z
N MET A 1 17.32 30.33 22.97
CA MET A 1 17.34 29.89 21.56
C MET A 1 16.41 28.70 21.48
N PRO A 2 15.20 28.80 20.91
CA PRO A 2 14.45 27.60 20.60
C PRO A 2 15.23 26.83 19.54
N ALA A 3 15.38 25.52 19.74
CA ALA A 3 15.98 24.64 18.74
C ALA A 3 15.16 24.73 17.44
N ASP A 4 15.84 24.76 16.31
CA ASP A 4 15.25 24.61 14.98
C ASP A 4 14.31 23.40 15.00
N ARG A 5 13.01 23.66 14.89
CA ARG A 5 12.06 22.66 14.45
C ARG A 5 12.36 22.45 12.97
N PRO A 6 12.56 21.22 12.48
CA PRO A 6 12.74 20.99 11.05
C PRO A 6 11.59 21.67 10.29
N GLU A 7 11.94 22.43 9.27
CA GLU A 7 11.03 23.25 8.50
C GLU A 7 9.95 22.39 7.83
N ASP A 8 8.77 22.42 8.45
CA ASP A 8 7.42 22.12 7.94
C ASP A 8 7.14 20.73 7.29
N PRO A 9 6.84 19.69 8.11
CA PRO A 9 6.14 18.48 7.68
C PRO A 9 4.62 18.66 7.42
N GLU A 10 4.05 19.86 7.44
CA GLU A 10 2.60 20.14 7.41
C GLU A 10 1.99 20.06 5.99
N ARG A 11 2.77 19.73 4.95
CA ARG A 11 2.26 19.59 3.56
C ARG A 11 1.88 18.19 3.12
N CYS A 12 2.49 17.14 3.68
CA CYS A 12 2.16 15.76 3.32
C CYS A 12 1.47 15.05 4.49
N ALA A 13 0.48 14.22 4.18
CA ALA A 13 -0.26 13.46 5.17
C ALA A 13 0.61 12.45 5.94
N GLN A 14 0.18 12.08 7.13
CA GLN A 14 0.83 11.04 7.92
C GLN A 14 0.33 9.65 7.52
N VAL A 15 1.24 8.70 7.36
CA VAL A 15 0.89 7.30 7.09
C VAL A 15 0.80 6.54 8.42
N VAL A 16 -0.34 5.89 8.64
CA VAL A 16 -0.52 4.89 9.71
C VAL A 16 -0.51 3.51 9.06
N LEU A 17 0.48 2.70 9.41
CA LEU A 17 0.58 1.32 8.94
C LEU A 17 -0.23 0.39 9.86
N LEU A 18 -1.22 -0.29 9.30
CA LEU A 18 -2.07 -1.27 9.96
C LEU A 18 -1.66 -2.69 9.55
N VAL A 19 -0.90 -3.36 10.42
CA VAL A 19 -0.36 -4.71 10.15
C VAL A 19 -1.06 -5.77 11.00
N GLY A 20 -1.30 -6.94 10.43
CA GLY A 20 -1.83 -8.09 11.16
C GLY A 20 -2.14 -9.28 10.27
N PRO A 21 -2.46 -10.46 10.83
CA PRO A 21 -2.78 -11.63 10.02
C PRO A 21 -4.06 -11.42 9.19
N SER A 22 -4.17 -12.17 8.09
CA SER A 22 -5.40 -12.17 7.28
C SER A 22 -6.61 -12.53 8.13
N GLY A 23 -7.71 -11.77 7.99
CA GLY A 23 -8.96 -12.00 8.73
C GLY A 23 -9.05 -11.38 10.13
N CYS A 24 -8.05 -10.64 10.63
CA CYS A 24 -8.13 -9.98 11.94
C CYS A 24 -8.95 -8.67 11.94
N GLY A 25 -9.56 -8.31 10.80
CA GLY A 25 -10.46 -7.16 10.68
C GLY A 25 -9.78 -5.83 10.35
N LYS A 26 -8.56 -5.83 9.78
CA LYS A 26 -7.85 -4.61 9.39
C LYS A 26 -8.66 -3.75 8.41
N THR A 27 -9.14 -4.38 7.34
CA THR A 27 -9.95 -3.73 6.31
C THR A 27 -11.24 -3.16 6.89
N TYR A 28 -11.87 -3.90 7.80
CA TYR A 28 -13.06 -3.43 8.51
C TYR A 28 -12.76 -2.20 9.38
N LEU A 29 -11.67 -2.23 10.16
CA LEU A 29 -11.23 -1.10 10.96
C LEU A 29 -10.89 0.11 10.08
N ALA A 30 -10.12 -0.10 9.02
CA ALA A 30 -9.69 0.95 8.10
C ALA A 30 -10.88 1.66 7.45
N HIS A 31 -11.89 0.91 6.96
CA HIS A 31 -13.12 1.48 6.42
C HIS A 31 -14.01 2.15 7.49
N SER A 32 -13.99 1.67 8.73
CA SER A 32 -14.82 2.26 9.80
C SER A 32 -14.34 3.63 10.27
N LEU A 33 -13.09 3.98 9.96
CA LEU A 33 -12.46 5.23 10.40
C LEU A 33 -12.73 6.41 9.46
N ASP A 34 -13.40 6.19 8.32
CA ASP A 34 -13.65 7.21 7.29
C ASP A 34 -12.35 7.89 6.82
N LEU A 35 -11.25 7.14 6.84
CA LEU A 35 -9.93 7.57 6.40
C LEU A 35 -9.59 6.95 5.04
N PRO A 36 -8.79 7.62 4.20
CA PRO A 36 -8.24 7.04 2.99
C PRO A 36 -7.40 5.79 3.30
N VAL A 37 -7.66 4.70 2.58
CA VAL A 37 -6.97 3.41 2.77
C VAL A 37 -6.26 3.01 1.48
N LEU A 38 -4.96 2.72 1.60
CA LEU A 38 -4.16 2.08 0.56
C LEU A 38 -3.87 0.64 0.99
N ALA A 39 -4.46 -0.32 0.28
CA ALA A 39 -4.19 -1.75 0.49
C ALA A 39 -2.81 -2.09 -0.12
N LEU A 40 -1.88 -2.57 0.70
CA LEU A 40 -0.52 -2.93 0.27
C LEU A 40 -0.52 -4.22 -0.59
N ASP A 41 -1.56 -5.05 -0.45
CA ASP A 41 -1.77 -6.23 -1.29
C ASP A 41 -1.87 -5.88 -2.78
N ASN A 42 -2.25 -4.64 -3.12
CA ASN A 42 -2.28 -4.15 -4.50
C ASN A 42 -0.91 -4.17 -5.20
N PHE A 43 0.18 -4.28 -4.43
CA PHE A 43 1.54 -4.24 -4.95
C PHE A 43 2.18 -5.62 -5.07
N TYR A 44 1.43 -6.71 -4.86
CA TYR A 44 1.91 -8.04 -5.23
C TYR A 44 2.16 -8.15 -6.74
N ARG A 45 3.18 -8.93 -7.10
CA ARG A 45 3.43 -9.30 -8.49
C ARG A 45 2.37 -10.30 -8.96
N GLY A 46 2.15 -10.34 -10.27
CA GLY A 46 1.35 -11.40 -10.88
C GLY A 46 2.03 -12.76 -10.67
N ALA A 47 1.24 -13.82 -10.48
CA ALA A 47 1.77 -15.18 -10.39
C ALA A 47 2.52 -15.63 -11.67
N ASP A 48 2.21 -14.99 -12.80
CA ASP A 48 2.82 -15.16 -14.10
C ASP A 48 3.95 -14.16 -14.41
N ASP A 49 4.23 -13.19 -13.51
CA ASP A 49 5.33 -12.25 -13.65
C ASP A 49 6.66 -13.02 -13.70
N PRO A 50 7.47 -12.91 -14.78
CA PRO A 50 8.76 -13.58 -14.86
C PRO A 50 9.74 -13.19 -13.75
N ALA A 51 9.56 -12.03 -13.13
CA ALA A 51 10.36 -11.55 -12.02
C ALA A 51 9.92 -12.09 -10.65
N ILE A 52 8.83 -12.85 -10.57
CA ILE A 52 8.38 -13.42 -9.29
C ILE A 52 9.37 -14.49 -8.80
N PRO A 53 9.86 -14.40 -7.54
CA PRO A 53 10.66 -15.45 -6.94
C PRO A 53 9.89 -16.79 -6.95
N ARG A 54 10.61 -17.89 -7.18
CA ARG A 54 10.05 -19.23 -7.18
C ARG A 54 10.68 -20.09 -6.08
N ASN A 55 9.87 -20.93 -5.46
CA ASN A 55 10.31 -21.88 -4.44
C ASN A 55 10.92 -23.15 -5.07
N ALA A 56 11.31 -24.11 -4.24
CA ALA A 56 11.93 -25.36 -4.67
C ALA A 56 11.06 -26.24 -5.60
N GLU A 57 9.75 -25.99 -5.66
CA GLU A 57 8.80 -26.71 -6.51
C GLU A 57 8.39 -25.89 -7.75
N ASP A 58 9.16 -24.84 -8.07
CA ASP A 58 8.94 -23.93 -9.21
C ASP A 58 7.60 -23.18 -9.15
N ARG A 59 7.03 -23.01 -7.95
CA ARG A 59 5.81 -22.23 -7.70
C ARG A 59 6.17 -20.83 -7.19
N PRO A 60 5.33 -19.79 -7.41
CA PRO A 60 5.51 -18.49 -6.78
C PRO A 60 5.78 -18.61 -5.28
N ASP A 61 6.85 -17.96 -4.83
CA ASP A 61 7.21 -17.85 -3.41
C ASP A 61 6.65 -16.54 -2.85
N TRP A 62 5.43 -16.59 -2.33
CA TRP A 62 4.74 -15.42 -1.78
C TRP A 62 5.39 -14.88 -0.50
N GLU A 63 6.11 -15.74 0.25
CA GLU A 63 6.83 -15.35 1.47
C GLU A 63 8.13 -14.60 1.16
N HIS A 64 8.64 -14.69 -0.08
CA HIS A 64 9.84 -13.99 -0.48
C HIS A 64 9.57 -12.49 -0.64
N PRO A 65 10.37 -11.57 -0.05
CA PRO A 65 10.14 -10.12 -0.17
C PRO A 65 10.08 -9.57 -1.60
N GLY A 66 10.67 -10.27 -2.56
CA GLY A 66 10.59 -9.95 -3.99
C GLY A 66 9.25 -10.29 -4.67
N SER A 67 8.32 -10.94 -3.98
CA SER A 67 6.98 -11.29 -4.48
C SER A 67 6.06 -10.07 -4.62
N TRP A 68 6.43 -8.94 -4.02
CA TRP A 68 5.71 -7.67 -4.11
C TRP A 68 6.66 -6.52 -4.43
N ASN A 69 6.10 -5.40 -4.90
CA ASN A 69 6.83 -4.22 -5.32
C ASN A 69 6.79 -3.15 -4.22
N ALA A 70 7.69 -3.28 -3.23
CA ALA A 70 7.80 -2.34 -2.12
C ALA A 70 8.11 -0.89 -2.56
N GLU A 71 8.92 -0.73 -3.62
CA GLU A 71 9.25 0.60 -4.15
C GLU A 71 8.01 1.29 -4.72
N ALA A 72 7.19 0.57 -5.49
CA ALA A 72 5.93 1.11 -6.00
C ALA A 72 4.94 1.43 -4.87
N ALA A 73 4.87 0.60 -3.82
CA ALA A 73 4.01 0.87 -2.67
C ALA A 73 4.40 2.17 -1.94
N VAL A 74 5.70 2.37 -1.69
CA VAL A 74 6.22 3.60 -1.07
C VAL A 74 5.98 4.80 -1.96
N ALA A 75 6.25 4.71 -3.26
CA ALA A 75 6.02 5.80 -4.21
C ALA A 75 4.53 6.16 -4.30
N ALA A 76 3.63 5.18 -4.19
CA ALA A 76 2.20 5.44 -4.18
C ALA A 76 1.74 6.14 -2.89
N LEU A 77 2.28 5.75 -1.73
CA LEU A 77 2.03 6.44 -0.47
C LEU A 77 2.54 7.88 -0.50
N ASP A 78 3.74 8.11 -1.03
CA ASP A 78 4.32 9.45 -1.17
C ASP A 78 3.40 10.36 -2.01
N ARG A 79 2.97 9.88 -3.18
CA ARG A 79 1.99 10.60 -4.03
C ARG A 79 0.66 10.84 -3.32
N LEU A 80 0.08 9.82 -2.69
CA LEU A 80 -1.20 9.98 -1.99
C LEU A 80 -1.09 10.99 -0.85
N CYS A 81 0.04 11.03 -0.15
CA CYS A 81 0.26 11.95 0.97
C CYS A 81 0.55 13.38 0.52
N CYS A 82 1.30 13.57 -0.56
CA CYS A 82 1.79 14.89 -1.01
C CYS A 82 0.98 15.51 -2.16
N ASP A 83 0.44 14.69 -3.05
CA ASP A 83 -0.31 15.11 -4.26
C ASP A 83 -1.83 14.89 -4.12
N ASP A 84 -2.29 14.35 -2.99
CA ASP A 84 -3.68 14.07 -2.63
C ASP A 84 -4.37 12.93 -3.42
N SER A 85 -3.80 12.49 -4.55
CA SER A 85 -4.32 11.34 -5.29
C SER A 85 -3.25 10.44 -5.90
N VAL A 86 -3.61 9.17 -6.10
CA VAL A 86 -2.74 8.19 -6.76
C VAL A 86 -3.58 7.13 -7.48
N THR A 87 -3.10 6.68 -8.64
CA THR A 87 -3.62 5.47 -9.29
C THR A 87 -2.72 4.29 -8.96
N VAL A 88 -3.30 3.24 -8.38
CA VAL A 88 -2.60 2.02 -7.98
C VAL A 88 -3.19 0.80 -8.70
N PRO A 89 -2.48 -0.32 -8.78
CA PRO A 89 -3.07 -1.55 -9.31
C PRO A 89 -4.28 -1.97 -8.48
N ASP A 90 -5.28 -2.58 -9.13
CA ASP A 90 -6.37 -3.29 -8.46
C ASP A 90 -6.02 -4.78 -8.50
N TYR A 91 -5.52 -5.32 -7.38
CA TYR A 91 -5.02 -6.69 -7.32
C TYR A 91 -6.10 -7.66 -6.82
N SER A 92 -6.37 -8.69 -7.61
CA SER A 92 -7.26 -9.77 -7.21
C SER A 92 -6.43 -10.90 -6.59
N LEU A 93 -6.54 -11.11 -5.28
CA LEU A 93 -5.91 -12.24 -4.60
C LEU A 93 -6.37 -13.58 -5.18
N SER A 94 -7.65 -13.69 -5.55
CA SER A 94 -8.25 -14.89 -6.16
C SER A 94 -7.66 -15.23 -7.53
N GLU A 95 -7.27 -14.21 -8.31
CA GLU A 95 -6.65 -14.40 -9.62
C GLU A 95 -5.12 -14.27 -9.57
N SER A 96 -4.56 -13.90 -8.41
CA SER A 96 -3.14 -13.66 -8.17
C SER A 96 -2.50 -12.74 -9.23
N ARG A 97 -3.22 -11.66 -9.59
CA ARG A 97 -2.77 -10.67 -10.57
C ARG A 97 -3.54 -9.36 -10.45
N ALA A 98 -2.97 -8.30 -11.00
CA ALA A 98 -3.70 -7.06 -11.25
C ALA A 98 -4.80 -7.30 -12.30
N VAL A 99 -6.03 -6.89 -11.98
CA VAL A 99 -7.19 -6.96 -12.87
C VAL A 99 -7.57 -5.60 -13.45
N GLY A 100 -6.95 -4.53 -12.94
CA GLY A 100 -7.13 -3.17 -13.41
C GLY A 100 -6.31 -2.19 -12.57
N THR A 101 -6.85 -0.99 -12.44
CA THR A 101 -6.29 0.07 -11.59
C THR A 101 -7.41 0.75 -10.82
N VAL A 102 -7.13 1.21 -9.60
CA VAL A 102 -8.03 2.00 -8.78
C VAL A 102 -7.41 3.36 -8.50
N GLU A 103 -8.21 4.42 -8.58
CA GLU A 103 -7.81 5.77 -8.16
C GLU A 103 -8.19 5.97 -6.70
N LEU A 104 -7.22 6.43 -5.90
CA LEU A 104 -7.38 6.73 -4.49
C LEU A 104 -7.20 8.22 -4.29
N HIS A 105 -8.09 8.81 -3.49
CA HIS A 105 -8.02 10.20 -3.08
C HIS A 105 -7.94 10.28 -1.56
N ARG A 106 -7.08 11.18 -1.08
CA ARG A 106 -6.99 11.49 0.34
C ARG A 106 -8.05 12.52 0.77
N GLU A 107 -8.56 13.30 -0.18
CA GLU A 107 -9.56 14.34 0.03
C GLU A 107 -9.17 15.34 1.13
N GLY A 108 -7.88 15.69 1.19
CA GLY A 108 -7.37 16.59 2.23
C GLY A 108 -7.14 15.96 3.61
N SER A 109 -7.51 14.68 3.83
CA SER A 109 -7.36 14.01 5.14
C SER A 109 -5.91 14.00 5.63
N PRO A 110 -5.55 14.56 6.79
CA PRO A 110 -4.16 14.63 7.27
C PRO A 110 -3.53 13.26 7.56
N VAL A 111 -4.32 12.18 7.52
CA VAL A 111 -3.90 10.81 7.79
C VAL A 111 -4.35 9.89 6.65
N VAL A 112 -3.47 8.96 6.27
CA VAL A 112 -3.72 7.86 5.34
C VAL A 112 -3.42 6.54 6.06
N ILE A 113 -4.27 5.54 5.88
CA ILE A 113 -4.03 4.18 6.35
C ILE A 113 -3.37 3.38 5.23
N ALA A 114 -2.25 2.72 5.53
CA ALA A 114 -1.70 1.65 4.70
C ALA A 114 -1.98 0.32 5.41
N GLU A 115 -2.64 -0.64 4.76
CA GLU A 115 -2.93 -1.95 5.37
C GLU A 115 -2.27 -3.13 4.65
N GLY A 116 -1.82 -4.12 5.42
CA GLY A 116 -1.21 -5.37 4.95
C GLY A 116 -1.16 -6.42 6.04
#